data_AF-A0A923LBD7-F1
#
_entry.id   AF-A0A923LBD7-F1
#
_cell.length_a   1.000
_cell.length_b   1.000
_cell.length_c   1.000
_cell.angle_alpha   90.00
_cell.angle_beta   90.00
_cell.angle_gamma   90.00
#
_symmetry.space_group_name_H-M   'P 1'
#
loop_
_entity.id
_entity.type
_entity.pdbx_description
1 polymer ?
#
loop_
_entity_poly.entity_id
_entity_poly.type
_entity_poly.pdbx_seq_one_letter_code
_entity_poly.pdbx_strand_id
1 'polypeptide(L)'
;MEKGIAEGIEKGIKKGIEKGIPKGMSLKTLAQIQKKYAKGKSLSQMAEELEEEEESLRPLYELVVKYPDKTAEELTELLTQ
;
A
#
# COMPACT_ATOMS: atom_id res chain seq x y z
N MET A 1 -34.93 -14.06 16.49
CA MET A 1 -34.41 -12.97 15.63
C MET A 1 -32.88 -13.01 15.71
N GLU A 2 -32.23 -13.97 15.04
CA GLU A 2 -30.80 -14.24 15.30
C GLU A 2 -29.94 -14.53 14.05
N LYS A 3 -30.54 -14.55 12.85
CA LYS A 3 -29.79 -14.90 11.62
C LYS A 3 -29.11 -13.75 10.89
N GLY A 4 -29.41 -12.49 11.23
CA GLY A 4 -28.87 -11.33 10.50
C GLY A 4 -27.45 -10.90 10.90
N ILE A 5 -26.98 -11.27 12.10
CA ILE A 5 -25.73 -10.74 12.67
C ILE A 5 -24.52 -11.57 12.21
N ALA A 6 -24.68 -12.89 12.05
CA ALA A 6 -23.59 -13.79 11.68
C ALA A 6 -23.08 -13.56 10.23
N GLU A 7 -23.98 -13.33 9.27
CA GLU A 7 -23.60 -13.14 7.86
C GLU A 7 -22.91 -11.79 7.59
N GLY A 8 -23.26 -10.74 8.35
CA GLY A 8 -22.64 -9.42 8.21
C GLY A 8 -21.17 -9.40 8.66
N ILE A 9 -20.86 -10.11 9.74
CA ILE A 9 -19.50 -10.19 10.30
C ILE A 9 -18.61 -11.05 9.42
N GLU A 10 -19.09 -12.21 8.95
CA GLU A 10 -18.26 -13.12 8.14
C GLU A 10 -17.91 -12.51 6.77
N LYS A 11 -18.84 -11.86 6.09
CA LYS A 11 -18.57 -11.19 4.80
C LYS A 11 -17.72 -9.93 4.95
N GLY A 12 -17.91 -9.16 6.02
CA GLY A 12 -17.10 -7.97 6.31
C GLY A 12 -15.65 -8.31 6.63
N ILE A 13 -15.43 -9.34 7.44
CA ILE A 13 -14.08 -9.80 7.82
C ILE A 13 -13.37 -10.46 6.64
N LYS A 14 -14.02 -11.34 5.87
CA LYS A 14 -13.38 -11.96 4.68
C LYS A 14 -12.95 -10.92 3.65
N LYS A 15 -13.83 -9.98 3.30
CA LYS A 15 -13.53 -8.97 2.27
C LYS A 15 -12.53 -7.91 2.76
N GLY A 16 -12.58 -7.57 4.06
CA GLY A 16 -11.63 -6.67 4.71
C GLY A 16 -10.25 -7.28 4.91
N ILE A 17 -10.14 -8.57 5.22
CA ILE A 17 -8.86 -9.25 5.40
C ILE A 17 -8.21 -9.56 4.04
N GLU A 18 -8.96 -10.11 3.08
CA GLU A 18 -8.42 -10.58 1.81
C GLU A 18 -7.96 -9.45 0.89
N LYS A 19 -8.59 -8.26 0.96
CA LYS A 19 -8.16 -7.07 0.20
C LYS A 19 -7.52 -5.97 1.03
N GLY A 20 -7.86 -5.85 2.32
CA GLY A 20 -7.44 -4.73 3.14
C GLY A 20 -6.08 -4.90 3.82
N ILE A 21 -5.65 -6.12 4.15
CA ILE A 21 -4.31 -6.36 4.71
C ILE A 21 -3.22 -6.09 3.66
N PRO A 22 -3.25 -6.68 2.45
CA PRO A 22 -2.24 -6.38 1.43
C PRO A 22 -2.31 -4.91 0.96
N LYS A 23 -3.50 -4.33 0.73
CA LYS A 23 -3.63 -2.90 0.39
C LYS A 23 -3.10 -2.00 1.52
N GLY A 24 -3.41 -2.31 2.78
CA GLY A 24 -2.97 -1.52 3.91
C GLY A 24 -1.45 -1.51 4.09
N MET A 25 -0.81 -2.65 3.86
CA MET A 25 0.64 -2.77 3.89
C MET A 25 1.28 -1.96 2.75
N SER A 26 0.81 -2.13 1.50
CA SER A 26 1.31 -1.37 0.34
C SER A 26 1.06 0.13 0.46
N LEU A 27 -0.05 0.57 1.03
CA LEU A 27 -0.40 1.99 1.22
C LEU A 27 0.56 2.66 2.21
N LYS A 28 0.86 1.99 3.33
CA LYS A 28 1.82 2.50 4.31
C LYS A 28 3.21 2.63 3.70
N THR A 29 3.66 1.63 2.95
CA THR A 29 4.96 1.65 2.27
C THR A 29 5.01 2.74 1.20
N LEU A 30 3.97 2.89 0.37
CA LEU A 30 3.87 3.96 -0.63
C LEU A 30 3.93 5.34 0.00
N ALA A 31 3.19 5.58 1.09
CA ALA A 31 3.23 6.86 1.80
C ALA A 31 4.64 7.19 2.35
N GLN A 32 5.36 6.17 2.84
CA GLN A 32 6.75 6.33 3.28
C GLN A 32 7.69 6.63 2.10
N ILE A 33 7.55 5.92 0.98
CA ILE A 33 8.32 6.16 -0.25
C ILE A 33 8.06 7.57 -0.77
N GLN A 34 6.80 8.01 -0.88
CA GLN A 34 6.44 9.37 -1.31
C GLN A 34 7.13 10.43 -0.44
N LYS A 35 7.04 10.28 0.88
CA LYS A 35 7.66 11.22 1.81
C LYS A 35 9.19 11.23 1.70
N LYS A 36 9.82 10.08 1.47
CA LYS A 36 11.28 9.96 1.30
C LYS A 36 11.73 10.46 -0.08
N TYR A 37 10.94 10.21 -1.12
CA TYR A 37 11.15 10.71 -2.48
C TYR A 37 11.09 12.24 -2.51
N ALA A 38 10.09 12.84 -1.85
CA ALA A 38 9.99 14.29 -1.70
C ALA A 38 11.19 14.92 -0.95
N LYS A 39 11.93 14.12 -0.17
CA LYS A 39 13.18 14.52 0.50
C LYS A 39 14.43 14.27 -0.36
N GLY A 40 14.27 13.81 -1.60
CA GLY A 40 15.38 13.51 -2.52
C GLY A 40 16.15 12.24 -2.20
N LYS A 41 15.57 11.30 -1.43
CA LYS A 41 16.23 10.02 -1.14
C LYS A 41 16.17 9.08 -2.34
N SER A 42 17.21 8.27 -2.52
CA SER A 42 17.24 7.22 -3.57
C SER A 42 16.53 5.94 -3.12
N LEU A 43 16.12 5.10 -4.08
CA LEU A 43 15.50 3.80 -3.82
C LEU A 43 16.31 2.94 -2.84
N SER A 44 17.63 2.87 -3.02
CA SER A 44 18.53 2.08 -2.17
C SER A 44 18.55 2.57 -0.72
N GLN A 45 18.53 3.89 -0.50
CA GLN A 45 18.41 4.45 0.86
C GLN A 45 17.04 4.15 1.48
N MET A 46 15.98 4.16 0.68
CA MET A 46 14.65 3.81 1.17
C MET A 46 14.57 2.33 1.54
N ALA A 47 15.15 1.44 0.73
CA ALA A 47 15.24 0.01 1.00
C ALA A 47 15.94 -0.28 2.33
N GLU A 48 17.12 0.30 2.54
CA GLU A 48 17.84 0.19 3.81
C GLU A 48 17.03 0.73 5.00
N GLU A 49 16.44 1.92 4.88
CA GLU A 49 15.68 2.53 5.97
C GLU A 49 14.33 1.87 6.25
N LEU A 50 13.74 1.18 5.27
CA LEU A 50 12.48 0.45 5.42
C LEU A 50 12.71 -1.03 5.75
N GLU A 51 13.97 -1.48 5.79
CA GLU A 51 14.36 -2.88 5.97
C GLU A 51 13.66 -3.79 4.94
N GLU A 52 13.50 -3.28 3.71
CA GLU A 52 12.80 -3.92 2.60
C GLU A 52 13.72 -4.04 1.40
N GLU A 53 13.46 -5.01 0.53
CA GLU A 53 14.29 -5.21 -0.67
C GLU A 53 14.02 -4.15 -1.73
N GLU A 54 15.07 -3.69 -2.42
CA GLU A 54 14.94 -2.71 -3.52
C GLU A 54 13.99 -3.21 -4.61
N GLU A 55 13.96 -4.52 -4.88
CA GLU A 55 13.04 -5.13 -5.85
C GLU A 55 11.57 -5.02 -5.42
N SER A 56 11.28 -5.16 -4.13
CA SER A 56 9.94 -5.01 -3.55
C SER A 56 9.49 -3.55 -3.56
N LEU A 57 10.40 -2.62 -3.31
CA LEU A 57 10.12 -1.19 -3.32
C LEU A 57 10.09 -0.59 -4.74
N ARG A 58 10.80 -1.18 -5.71
CA ARG A 58 10.89 -0.69 -7.08
C ARG A 58 9.54 -0.38 -7.72
N PRO A 59 8.55 -1.31 -7.76
CA PRO A 59 7.25 -1.00 -8.37
C PRO A 59 6.53 0.15 -7.66
N LEU A 60 6.67 0.26 -6.34
CA LEU A 60 6.08 1.34 -5.55
C LEU A 60 6.78 2.69 -5.85
N TYR A 61 8.10 2.68 -5.92
CA TYR A 61 8.91 3.85 -6.24
C TYR A 61 8.64 4.36 -7.67
N GLU A 62 8.57 3.46 -8.65
CA GLU A 62 8.24 3.83 -10.03
C GLU A 62 6.85 4.47 -10.13
N LEU A 63 5.87 3.98 -9.37
CA LEU A 63 4.55 4.60 -9.28
C LEU A 63 4.61 6.02 -8.72
N VAL A 64 5.39 6.23 -7.67
CA VAL A 64 5.59 7.57 -7.07
C VAL A 64 6.29 8.53 -8.03
N VAL A 65 7.30 8.06 -8.77
CA VAL A 65 8.01 8.87 -9.77
C VAL A 65 7.10 9.19 -10.97
N LYS A 66 6.31 8.22 -11.42
CA LYS A 66 5.41 8.35 -12.57
C LYS A 66 4.20 9.23 -12.26
N TYR A 67 3.72 9.20 -11.03
CA TYR A 67 2.55 9.93 -10.57
C TYR A 67 2.86 10.68 -9.26
N PRO A 68 3.70 11.73 -9.30
CA PRO A 68 4.10 12.47 -8.10
C PRO A 68 2.93 13.23 -7.46
N ASP A 69 1.89 13.55 -8.24
CA ASP A 69 0.69 14.27 -7.78
C ASP A 69 -0.38 13.35 -7.16
N LYS A 70 -0.25 12.03 -7.31
CA LYS A 70 -1.23 11.06 -6.77
C LYS A 70 -0.97 10.74 -5.31
N THR A 71 -2.01 10.40 -4.57
CA THR A 71 -1.85 9.94 -3.18
C THR A 71 -1.51 8.45 -3.11
N ALA A 72 -0.94 7.99 -1.98
CA ALA A 72 -0.66 6.57 -1.75
C ALA A 72 -1.92 5.67 -1.90
N GLU A 73 -3.11 6.21 -1.63
CA GLU A 73 -4.40 5.54 -1.87
C GLU A 73 -4.66 5.32 -3.36
N GLU A 74 -4.52 6.37 -4.18
CA GLU A 74 -4.67 6.24 -5.63
C GLU A 74 -3.62 5.29 -6.22
N LEU A 75 -2.38 5.33 -5.72
CA LEU A 75 -1.31 4.44 -6.19
C LEU A 75 -1.55 2.98 -5.80
N THR A 76 -2.14 2.71 -4.63
CA THR A 76 -2.51 1.34 -4.25
C THR A 76 -3.67 0.79 -5.05
N GLU A 77 -4.60 1.64 -5.51
CA GLU A 77 -5.61 1.21 -6.47
C GLU A 77 -4.98 0.78 -7.79
N LEU A 78 -3.97 1.51 -8.29
CA LEU A 78 -3.25 1.14 -9.52
C LEU A 78 -2.47 -0.18 -9.43
N LEU A 79 -2.05 -0.59 -8.23
CA LEU A 79 -1.39 -1.89 -8.00
C LEU A 79 -2.34 -3.08 -7.92
N THR A 80 -3.63 -2.81 -7.69
CA THR A 80 -4.65 -3.84 -7.46
C THR A 80 -5.64 -3.98 -8.61
N GLN A 81 -5.41 -3.25 -9.71
CA GLN A 81 -6.11 -3.39 -10.99
C GLN A 81 -5.40 -4.40 -11.88
#